data_AF-A0A162CL68-F1
#
_entry.id   AF-A0A162CL68-F1
#
_cell.length_a   1.000
_cell.length_b   1.000
_cell.length_c   1.000
_cell.angle_alpha   90.00
_cell.angle_beta   90.00
_cell.angle_gamma   90.00
#
_symmetry.space_group_name_H-M   'P 1'
#
loop_
_entity.id
_entity.type
_entity.pdbx_description
1 polymer ?
#
loop_
_entity_poly.entity_id
_entity_poly.type
_entity_poly.pdbx_seq_one_letter_code
_entity_poly.pdbx_strand_id
1 'polypeptide(L)'
;MSLPRPSSLATGLIPLPTREQVLSSVPEGRADPFAPTIVSSTAMTSQVDPDAAAGPDFKLRGVVAVGAELRALVSLSKVSGTVCVGPRGRCPGDAAALLPIGWTVNSIDLDRGCLSLSISRESQRLCIA
;
A
#
# COMPACT_ATOMS: atom_id res chain seq x y z
N MET A 1 34.77 -42.79 -28.80
CA MET A 1 33.83 -42.95 -29.93
C MET A 1 32.99 -41.68 -30.01
N SER A 2 33.27 -40.82 -30.98
CA SER A 2 32.59 -39.52 -31.14
C SER A 2 31.28 -39.69 -31.88
N LEU A 3 30.19 -39.12 -31.35
CA LEU A 3 28.87 -39.11 -31.98
C LEU A 3 28.79 -38.01 -33.05
N PRO A 4 28.07 -38.23 -34.16
CA PRO A 4 27.99 -37.29 -35.28
C PRO A 4 27.15 -36.05 -34.95
N ARG A 5 27.57 -34.89 -35.47
CA ARG A 5 26.85 -33.61 -35.40
C ARG A 5 25.89 -33.51 -36.60
N PRO A 6 24.59 -33.20 -36.42
CA PRO A 6 23.70 -33.03 -37.56
C PRO A 6 24.01 -31.71 -38.29
N SER A 7 24.17 -31.83 -39.61
CA SER A 7 24.40 -30.76 -40.58
C SER A 7 23.13 -29.92 -40.78
N SER A 8 23.19 -28.60 -40.60
CA SER A 8 22.08 -27.70 -40.97
C SER A 8 22.28 -27.18 -42.39
N LEU A 9 21.65 -27.82 -43.38
CA LEU A 9 21.47 -27.24 -44.72
C LEU A 9 19.99 -26.91 -44.96
N ALA A 10 19.76 -25.62 -45.20
CA ALA A 10 18.69 -24.97 -45.96
C ALA A 10 17.32 -25.67 -46.05
N THR A 11 16.37 -25.18 -45.27
CA THR A 11 14.94 -25.11 -45.60
C THR A 11 14.41 -23.89 -44.83
N GLY A 12 13.57 -23.06 -45.44
CA GLY A 12 13.06 -21.78 -44.88
C GLY A 12 12.13 -21.92 -43.68
N LEU A 13 12.39 -22.90 -42.81
CA LEU A 13 11.65 -23.18 -41.59
C LEU A 13 12.59 -22.94 -40.41
N ILE A 14 12.07 -22.22 -39.41
CA ILE A 14 12.76 -22.03 -38.14
C ILE A 14 12.68 -23.38 -37.40
N PRO A 15 13.81 -24.06 -37.13
CA PRO A 15 13.80 -25.32 -36.41
C PRO A 15 13.29 -25.11 -34.98
N LEU A 16 12.54 -26.09 -34.48
CA LEU A 16 12.10 -26.08 -33.09
C LEU A 16 13.31 -26.14 -32.14
N PRO A 17 13.27 -25.42 -30.99
CA PRO A 17 14.31 -25.49 -29.98
C PRO A 17 14.50 -26.93 -29.48
N THR A 18 15.74 -27.32 -29.21
CA THR A 18 16.01 -28.61 -28.56
C THR A 18 15.59 -28.59 -27.09
N ARG A 19 15.40 -29.76 -26.49
CA ARG A 19 15.05 -29.86 -25.06
C ARG A 19 16.07 -29.13 -24.18
N GLU A 20 17.36 -29.27 -24.47
CA GLU A 20 18.42 -28.61 -23.69
C GLU A 20 18.36 -27.09 -23.82
N GLN A 21 18.05 -26.58 -25.01
CA GLN A 21 17.88 -25.14 -25.25
C GLN A 21 16.68 -24.55 -24.52
N VAL A 22 15.59 -25.31 -24.39
CA VAL A 22 14.42 -24.88 -23.62
C VAL A 22 14.76 -24.82 -22.14
N LEU A 23 15.41 -25.87 -21.61
CA LEU A 23 15.76 -25.95 -20.19
C LEU A 23 16.76 -24.87 -19.77
N SER A 24 17.74 -24.53 -20.61
CA SER A 24 18.69 -23.46 -20.32
C SER A 24 18.09 -22.05 -20.42
N SER A 25 16.94 -21.90 -21.10
CA SER A 25 16.28 -20.60 -21.30
C SER A 25 15.28 -20.26 -20.20
N VAL A 26 14.93 -21.22 -19.35
CA VAL A 26 14.03 -21.01 -18.22
C VAL A 26 14.89 -20.78 -16.98
N PRO A 27 14.87 -19.57 -16.38
CA PRO A 27 15.52 -19.38 -15.09
C PRO A 27 14.90 -20.33 -14.07
N GLU A 28 15.75 -21.08 -13.37
CA GLU A 28 15.28 -21.99 -12.33
C GLU A 28 14.75 -21.22 -11.12
N GLY A 29 13.55 -21.58 -10.69
CA GLY A 29 12.91 -21.02 -9.50
C GLY A 29 12.16 -19.71 -9.73
N ARG A 30 11.25 -19.42 -8.79
CA ARG A 30 10.63 -18.10 -8.66
C ARG A 30 11.37 -17.35 -7.58
N ALA A 31 11.69 -16.07 -7.83
CA ALA A 31 12.06 -15.17 -6.75
C ALA A 31 10.96 -15.21 -5.68
N ASP A 32 11.34 -15.44 -4.43
CA ASP A 32 10.39 -15.55 -3.32
C ASP A 32 9.76 -14.17 -3.05
N PRO A 33 8.43 -13.99 -3.26
CA PRO A 33 7.77 -12.72 -2.99
C PRO A 33 7.68 -12.39 -1.48
N PHE A 34 8.07 -13.32 -0.60
CA PHE A 34 8.10 -13.14 0.85
C PHE A 34 9.51 -12.98 1.42
N ALA A 35 10.55 -12.92 0.57
CA ALA A 35 11.91 -12.65 1.03
C ALA A 35 11.97 -11.29 1.76
N PRO A 36 12.60 -11.21 2.94
CA PRO A 36 12.65 -9.98 3.71
C PRO A 36 13.37 -8.89 2.94
N THR A 37 12.71 -7.75 2.74
CA THR A 37 13.31 -6.58 2.10
C THR A 37 14.30 -5.94 3.08
N ILE A 38 15.60 -6.01 2.77
CA ILE A 38 16.61 -5.22 3.48
C ILE A 38 16.38 -3.76 3.15
N VAL A 39 15.65 -3.06 4.03
CA VAL A 39 15.46 -1.62 3.94
C VAL A 39 16.76 -0.93 4.36
N SER A 40 17.57 -0.55 3.37
CA SER A 40 18.64 0.43 3.60
C SER A 40 17.97 1.77 3.90
N SER A 41 17.94 2.14 5.18
CA SER A 41 17.44 3.43 5.66
C SER A 41 18.34 4.57 5.18
N THR A 42 18.23 4.94 3.90
CA THR A 42 18.72 6.23 3.42
C THR A 42 17.68 7.26 3.81
N ALA A 43 17.84 7.84 5.00
CA ALA A 43 17.06 8.96 5.47
C ALA A 43 17.28 10.15 4.51
N MET A 44 16.37 10.31 3.55
CA MET A 44 16.26 11.54 2.78
C MET A 44 15.51 12.55 3.64
N THR A 45 16.24 13.55 4.11
CA THR A 45 15.71 14.75 4.75
C THR A 45 14.96 15.57 3.71
N SER A 46 13.64 15.39 3.61
CA SER A 46 12.80 16.36 2.90
C SER A 46 12.56 17.55 3.81
N GLN A 47 13.06 18.70 3.36
CA GLN A 47 12.82 20.04 3.88
C GLN A 47 11.34 20.26 4.18
N VAL A 48 11.10 20.87 5.34
CA VAL A 48 9.78 21.21 5.88
C VAL A 48 9.41 22.60 5.37
N ASP A 49 8.36 22.68 4.54
CA ASP A 49 7.61 23.92 4.31
C ASP A 49 6.73 24.20 5.54
N PRO A 50 6.87 25.35 6.23
CA PRO A 50 6.14 25.64 7.46
C PRO A 50 4.87 26.45 7.19
N ASP A 51 3.91 25.94 6.41
CA ASP A 51 2.55 26.49 6.38
C ASP A 51 1.54 25.49 5.77
N ALA A 52 1.07 24.53 6.55
CA ALA A 52 -0.20 23.83 6.30
C ALA A 52 -0.63 23.11 7.59
N ALA A 53 -1.67 23.63 8.24
CA ALA A 53 -2.26 23.07 9.45
C ALA A 53 -2.86 21.67 9.19
N ALA A 54 -2.11 20.64 9.56
CA ALA A 54 -2.60 19.35 10.03
C ALA A 54 -1.49 18.75 10.92
N GLY A 55 -1.82 18.28 12.13
CA GLY A 55 -0.84 17.72 13.06
C GLY A 55 0.01 16.57 12.46
N PRO A 56 1.11 16.19 13.14
CA PRO A 56 2.19 15.37 12.58
C PRO A 56 1.67 14.07 11.96
N ASP A 57 2.00 13.86 10.67
CA ASP A 57 1.85 12.63 9.89
C ASP A 57 0.46 12.00 9.79
N PHE A 58 -0.65 12.72 9.99
CA PHE A 58 -1.98 12.15 9.75
C PHE A 58 -2.37 12.24 8.27
N LYS A 59 -2.62 11.09 7.62
CA LYS A 59 -3.06 11.02 6.22
C LYS A 59 -4.31 10.16 6.06
N LEU A 60 -5.33 10.70 5.40
CA LEU A 60 -6.48 9.92 4.93
C LEU A 60 -6.06 9.13 3.69
N ARG A 61 -6.27 7.83 3.70
CA ARG A 61 -5.95 6.90 2.61
C ARG A 61 -7.18 6.51 1.80
N GLY A 62 -8.33 6.47 2.43
CA GLY A 62 -9.56 5.97 1.80
C GLY A 62 -10.76 6.13 2.70
N VAL A 63 -11.94 6.00 2.11
CA VAL A 63 -13.22 5.84 2.80
C VAL A 63 -13.93 4.65 2.19
N VAL A 64 -14.56 3.84 3.03
CA VAL A 64 -15.22 2.60 2.61
C VAL A 64 -16.51 2.41 3.42
N ALA A 65 -17.48 1.74 2.82
CA ALA A 65 -18.66 1.24 3.52
C ALA A 65 -18.49 -0.26 3.80
N VAL A 66 -18.71 -0.66 5.05
CA VAL A 66 -18.73 -2.07 5.48
C VAL A 66 -20.12 -2.37 6.01
N GLY A 67 -20.95 -3.02 5.18
CA GLY A 67 -22.38 -3.14 5.46
C GLY A 67 -23.04 -1.76 5.51
N ALA A 68 -23.64 -1.42 6.65
CA ALA A 68 -24.27 -0.12 6.87
C ALA A 68 -23.35 0.91 7.55
N GLU A 69 -22.08 0.57 7.84
CA GLU A 69 -21.16 1.43 8.58
C GLU A 69 -20.10 2.05 7.66
N LEU A 70 -19.91 3.37 7.78
CA LEU A 70 -18.83 4.09 7.09
C LEU A 70 -17.54 4.05 7.91
N ARG A 71 -16.44 3.73 7.25
CA ARG A 71 -15.10 3.66 7.84
C ARG A 71 -14.10 4.44 7.00
N ALA A 72 -13.19 5.16 7.64
CA ALA A 72 -12.09 5.83 6.99
C ALA A 72 -10.78 5.09 7.27
N LEU A 73 -9.96 4.91 6.23
CA LEU A 73 -8.63 4.33 6.34
C LEU A 73 -7.64 5.46 6.55
N VAL A 74 -6.94 5.45 7.67
CA VAL A 74 -6.01 6.52 8.05
C VAL A 74 -4.65 5.95 8.37
N SER A 75 -3.63 6.78 8.18
CA SER A 75 -2.23 6.48 8.44
C SER A 75 -1.67 7.57 9.32
N LEU A 76 -1.12 7.20 10.47
CA LEU A 76 -0.34 8.04 11.38
C LEU A 76 1.13 7.58 11.31
N SER A 77 2.06 8.34 11.89
CA SER A 77 3.51 8.08 11.78
C SER A 77 3.93 6.63 12.09
N LYS A 78 3.22 5.94 13.00
CA LYS A 78 3.56 4.59 13.46
C LYS A 78 2.48 3.53 13.25
N VAL A 79 1.24 3.95 13.00
CA VAL A 79 0.09 3.04 12.98
C VAL A 79 -0.87 3.46 11.89
N SER A 80 -1.41 2.49 11.17
CA SER A 80 -2.48 2.69 10.21
C SER A 80 -3.65 1.80 10.58
N GLY A 81 -4.87 2.22 10.24
CA GLY A 81 -6.06 1.47 10.60
C GLY A 81 -7.34 2.14 10.13
N THR A 82 -8.47 1.54 10.51
CA THR A 82 -9.79 2.10 10.27
C THR A 82 -10.21 3.01 11.41
N VAL A 83 -10.93 4.08 11.08
CA VAL A 83 -11.64 4.91 12.04
C VAL A 83 -13.11 5.08 11.68
N CYS A 84 -13.94 5.13 12.71
CA CYS A 84 -15.38 5.32 12.61
C CYS A 84 -15.80 6.65 13.24
N VAL A 85 -17.02 7.10 12.98
CA VAL A 85 -17.55 8.33 13.59
C VAL A 85 -17.58 8.20 15.11
N GLY A 86 -17.05 9.21 15.81
CA GLY A 86 -17.01 9.25 17.27
C GLY A 86 -15.66 9.62 17.87
N PRO A 87 -15.57 9.61 19.22
CA PRO A 87 -14.38 10.00 19.94
C PRO A 87 -13.24 9.03 19.64
N ARG A 88 -12.08 9.58 19.33
CA ARG A 88 -10.85 8.84 19.02
C ARG A 88 -10.96 7.85 17.85
N GLY A 89 -12.05 7.91 17.07
CA GLY A 89 -12.23 7.14 15.85
C GLY A 89 -12.34 5.62 16.04
N ARG A 90 -12.75 5.12 17.21
CA ARG A 90 -12.84 3.67 17.45
C ARG A 90 -14.01 3.05 16.67
N CYS A 91 -13.77 1.98 15.91
CA CYS A 91 -14.85 1.21 15.28
C CYS A 91 -15.39 0.10 16.20
N PRO A 92 -16.64 -0.34 15.99
CA PRO A 92 -17.19 -1.52 16.64
C PRO A 92 -16.33 -2.76 16.36
N GLY A 93 -16.01 -3.51 17.42
CA GLY A 93 -15.14 -4.68 17.35
C GLY A 93 -13.65 -4.38 17.57
N ASP A 94 -13.22 -3.12 17.51
CA ASP A 94 -11.82 -2.77 17.75
C ASP A 94 -11.48 -2.79 19.25
N ALA A 95 -10.34 -3.38 19.59
CA ALA A 95 -9.85 -3.44 20.97
C ALA A 95 -9.44 -2.06 21.52
N ALA A 96 -8.90 -1.18 20.67
CA ALA A 96 -8.40 0.14 21.07
C ALA A 96 -8.72 1.21 20.03
N ALA A 97 -8.78 2.47 20.48
CA ALA A 97 -8.95 3.61 19.60
C ALA A 97 -7.63 4.00 18.92
N LEU A 98 -7.67 4.26 17.62
CA LEU A 98 -6.49 4.56 16.82
C LEU A 98 -5.99 6.00 17.04
N LEU A 99 -6.91 6.96 17.19
CA LEU A 99 -6.54 8.39 17.23
C LEU A 99 -6.10 8.81 18.64
N PRO A 100 -5.23 9.85 18.77
CA PRO A 100 -4.84 10.42 20.05
C PRO A 100 -6.02 10.94 20.90
N ILE A 101 -5.75 11.21 22.17
CA ILE A 101 -6.72 11.88 23.05
C ILE A 101 -7.00 13.29 22.51
N GLY A 102 -8.27 13.73 22.60
CA GLY A 102 -8.70 15.06 22.14
C GLY A 102 -9.11 15.11 20.66
N TRP A 103 -9.01 14.00 19.94
CA TRP A 103 -9.42 13.87 18.54
C TRP A 103 -10.80 13.21 18.45
N THR A 104 -11.65 13.72 17.58
CA THR A 104 -13.00 13.16 17.34
C THR A 104 -13.29 13.14 15.86
N VAL A 105 -13.80 12.02 15.35
CA VAL A 105 -14.30 11.94 13.97
C VAL A 105 -15.74 12.43 13.97
N ASN A 106 -16.02 13.52 13.27
CA ASN A 106 -17.37 14.10 13.21
C ASN A 106 -18.22 13.42 12.14
N SER A 107 -17.64 13.18 10.96
CA SER A 107 -18.34 12.56 9.83
C SER A 107 -17.37 11.96 8.82
N ILE A 108 -17.86 10.97 8.09
CA ILE A 108 -17.16 10.32 6.97
C ILE A 108 -18.07 10.49 5.75
N ASP A 109 -17.51 11.02 4.68
CA ASP A 109 -18.19 11.31 3.43
C ASP A 109 -17.68 10.37 2.35
N LEU A 110 -18.50 9.39 2.00
CA LEU A 110 -18.13 8.34 1.04
C LEU A 110 -18.01 8.89 -0.38
N ASP A 111 -18.97 9.73 -0.79
CA ASP A 111 -19.06 10.25 -2.16
C ASP A 111 -17.87 11.17 -2.51
N ARG A 112 -17.42 11.98 -1.54
CA ARG A 112 -16.33 12.94 -1.74
C ARG A 112 -14.97 12.42 -1.30
N GLY A 113 -14.90 11.24 -0.67
CA GLY A 113 -13.63 10.73 -0.19
C GLY A 113 -13.06 11.52 0.98
N CYS A 114 -13.92 12.09 1.85
CA CYS A 114 -13.48 13.04 2.88
C CYS A 114 -13.85 12.59 4.30
N LEU A 115 -13.02 13.01 5.25
CA LEU A 115 -13.18 12.83 6.69
C LEU A 115 -13.28 14.21 7.35
N SER A 116 -14.28 14.43 8.20
CA SER A 116 -14.32 15.58 9.10
C SER A 116 -13.84 15.17 10.49
N LEU A 117 -12.86 15.88 11.01
CA LEU A 117 -12.20 15.59 12.28
C LEU A 117 -12.15 16.86 13.13
N SER A 118 -12.42 16.73 14.42
CA SER A 118 -12.17 17.76 15.43
C SER A 118 -10.89 17.46 16.21
N ILE A 119 -9.94 18.40 16.24
CA ILE A 119 -8.74 18.36 17.09
C ILE A 119 -8.87 19.51 18.10
N SER A 120 -8.95 19.20 19.39
CA SER A 120 -9.05 20.24 20.43
C SER A 120 -10.18 21.26 20.19
N ARG A 121 -11.31 20.79 19.60
CA ARG A 121 -12.49 21.56 19.17
C ARG A 121 -12.36 22.36 17.87
N GLU A 122 -11.21 22.33 17.21
CA GLU A 122 -11.08 22.86 15.85
C GLU A 122 -11.47 21.80 14.84
N SER A 123 -12.45 22.10 13.98
CA SER A 123 -12.91 21.17 12.95
C SER A 123 -12.14 21.37 11.66
N GLN A 124 -11.53 20.30 11.17
CA GLN A 124 -10.84 20.23 9.89
C GLN A 124 -11.47 19.16 8.99
N ARG A 125 -11.36 19.39 7.68
CA ARG A 125 -11.82 18.43 6.67
C ARG A 125 -10.61 17.95 5.89
N LEU A 126 -10.37 16.64 5.92
CA LEU A 126 -9.29 16.01 5.16
C LEU A 126 -9.88 15.10 4.10
N CYS A 127 -9.44 15.23 2.85
CA CYS A 127 -9.86 14.37 1.76
C CYS A 127 -8.69 13.52 1.27
N ILE A 128 -9.00 12.43 0.57
CA ILE A 128 -7.98 11.62 -0.10
C ILE A 128 -7.29 12.52 -1.14
N ALA A 129 -5.96 12.55 -1.13
CA ALA A 129 -5.14 13.31 -2.08
C ALA A 129 -4.93 12.55 -3.38
#